data_AF-M4SX73-F1
#
_entry.id   AF-M4SX73-F1
#
_cell.length_a   1.000
_cell.length_b   1.000
_cell.length_c   1.000
_cell.angle_alpha   90.00
_cell.angle_beta   90.00
_cell.angle_gamma   90.00
#
_symmetry.space_group_name_H-M   'P 1'
#
loop_
_entity.id
_entity.type
_entity.pdbx_description
1 polymer ?
#
loop_
_entity_poly.entity_id
_entity_poly.type
_entity_poly.pdbx_seq_one_letter_code
_entity_poly.pdbx_strand_id
1 'polypeptide(L)'
;MINFILALALSLRISMLLTYGAPADGLNAADFATLCVLGRQSSGKLSEAYPKITVPSTSIDKIREIVAETTNAKNITSVPADAIADEAAATDTAANNKKTNKGECKAYWGKWRTVKKAAKQAQDLKFKSLSESQRRNKAASGFSATLQDIKAEATATYNQLNQQADNAANLEKSPAATKLNNAKYGAGKTKVEGGPNAGHGKGSDRSNGCKNPNTGTSLVHDFFCLCVTDTTSKTKKPCGSAVTSCDSAIWESCSQDDKQAAWSTLESKCKEIYQGKTTAQRIRAGLAAFRGYYKGKRPPT
;
A
#
# COMPACT_ATOMS: atom_id res chain seq x y z
N MET A 1 45.05 17.33 -8.45
CA MET A 1 43.63 17.72 -8.23
C MET A 1 42.94 18.33 -9.47
N ILE A 2 43.68 18.80 -10.49
CA ILE A 2 43.08 19.32 -11.74
C ILE A 2 42.52 18.21 -12.66
N ASN A 3 43.10 17.00 -12.64
CA ASN A 3 42.65 15.88 -13.49
C ASN A 3 41.35 15.20 -13.06
N PHE A 4 40.87 15.41 -11.82
CA PHE A 4 39.60 14.85 -11.36
C PHE A 4 38.38 15.70 -11.75
N ILE A 5 38.57 17.02 -11.91
CA ILE A 5 37.50 17.93 -12.34
C ILE A 5 37.26 17.80 -13.86
N LEU A 6 38.32 17.55 -14.64
CA LEU A 6 38.18 17.29 -16.08
C LEU A 6 37.45 15.97 -16.36
N ALA A 7 37.69 14.92 -15.55
CA ALA A 7 36.99 13.64 -15.70
C ALA A 7 35.49 13.73 -15.35
N LEU A 8 35.12 14.54 -14.34
CA LEU A 8 33.72 14.77 -13.98
C LEU A 8 32.98 15.65 -15.01
N ALA A 9 33.69 16.58 -15.66
CA ALA A 9 33.15 17.40 -16.75
C ALA A 9 33.03 16.62 -18.07
N LEU A 10 33.88 15.62 -18.32
CA LEU A 10 33.80 14.76 -19.51
C LEU A 10 32.77 13.62 -19.36
N SER A 11 32.47 13.18 -18.13
CA SER A 11 31.42 12.18 -17.88
C SER A 11 29.98 12.71 -18.03
N LEU A 12 29.78 14.03 -18.17
CA LEU A 12 28.47 14.62 -18.47
C LEU A 12 28.17 14.79 -19.97
N ARG A 13 29.05 14.33 -20.87
CA ARG A 13 28.87 14.45 -22.34
C ARG A 13 28.71 13.13 -23.10
N ILE A 14 28.55 11.99 -22.43
CA ILE A 14 28.24 10.73 -23.12
C ILE A 14 26.79 10.36 -22.83
N SER A 15 25.89 10.81 -23.69
CA SER A 15 24.61 10.16 -24.10
C SER A 15 23.66 11.15 -24.80
N MET A 16 24.17 12.02 -25.67
CA MET A 16 23.33 12.57 -26.76
C MET A 16 23.75 11.90 -28.07
N LEU A 17 23.57 10.59 -28.15
CA LEU A 17 23.28 9.99 -29.45
C LEU A 17 21.87 10.52 -29.80
N LEU A 18 21.82 11.63 -30.52
CA LEU A 18 20.61 12.07 -31.21
C LEU A 18 20.34 11.04 -32.31
N THR A 19 19.72 9.92 -31.92
CA THR A 19 19.08 9.03 -32.89
C THR A 19 17.93 9.83 -33.48
N TYR A 20 18.06 10.23 -34.74
CA TYR A 20 16.98 10.92 -35.46
C TYR A 20 15.83 9.94 -35.66
N GLY A 21 14.77 10.08 -34.87
CA GLY A 21 13.46 9.52 -35.19
C GLY A 21 12.82 10.26 -36.37
N ALA A 22 11.62 9.83 -36.79
CA ALA A 22 10.87 10.57 -37.79
C ALA A 22 10.57 12.01 -37.29
N PRO A 23 10.29 12.99 -38.16
CA PRO A 23 9.95 14.35 -37.72
C PRO A 23 8.86 14.34 -36.64
N ALA A 24 9.07 15.05 -35.53
CA ALA A 24 8.24 15.06 -34.30
C ALA A 24 8.33 13.83 -33.36
N ASP A 25 9.10 12.80 -33.71
CA ASP A 25 9.47 11.76 -32.75
C ASP A 25 10.46 12.32 -31.72
N GLY A 26 10.20 12.04 -30.45
CA GLY A 26 11.05 12.45 -29.34
C GLY A 26 11.02 13.95 -29.01
N LEU A 27 10.14 14.75 -29.65
CA LEU A 27 10.03 16.20 -29.44
C LEU A 27 9.87 16.56 -27.95
N ASN A 28 9.13 15.75 -27.20
CA ASN A 28 8.82 15.91 -25.78
C ASN A 28 9.55 14.89 -24.90
N ALA A 29 10.57 14.18 -25.40
CA ALA A 29 11.26 13.13 -24.65
C ALA A 29 11.92 13.66 -23.36
N ALA A 30 12.49 14.86 -23.40
CA ALA A 30 13.10 15.50 -22.22
C ALA A 30 12.04 15.97 -21.20
N ASP A 31 10.93 16.55 -21.67
CA ASP A 31 9.78 16.89 -20.83
C ASP A 31 9.19 15.63 -20.17
N PHE A 32 9.04 14.57 -20.95
CA PHE A 32 8.58 13.26 -20.50
C PHE A 32 9.49 12.66 -19.42
N ALA A 33 10.80 12.62 -19.65
CA ALA A 33 11.76 12.10 -18.66
C ALA A 33 11.70 12.87 -17.34
N THR A 34 11.57 14.20 -17.42
CA THR A 34 11.44 15.07 -16.25
C THR A 34 10.16 14.78 -15.47
N LEU A 35 9.03 14.66 -16.17
CA LEU A 35 7.75 14.29 -15.55
C LEU A 35 7.75 12.86 -15.02
N CYS A 36 8.46 11.92 -15.65
CA CYS A 36 8.56 10.54 -15.17
C CYS A 36 9.16 10.46 -13.77
N VAL A 37 10.10 11.34 -13.40
CA VAL A 37 10.59 11.41 -12.02
C VAL A 37 9.42 11.71 -11.07
N LEU A 38 8.62 12.74 -11.36
CA LEU A 38 7.46 13.12 -10.53
C LEU A 38 6.36 12.05 -10.55
N GLY A 39 6.06 11.47 -11.71
CA GLY A 39 5.08 10.38 -11.88
C GLY A 39 5.47 9.11 -11.13
N ARG A 40 6.76 8.78 -11.06
CA ARG A 40 7.23 7.64 -10.26
C ARG A 40 7.18 7.94 -8.77
N GLN A 41 7.53 9.16 -8.35
CA GLN A 41 7.39 9.57 -6.97
C GLN A 41 5.92 9.57 -6.50
N SER A 42 4.97 9.96 -7.35
CA SER A 42 3.54 9.90 -7.01
C SER A 42 2.94 8.49 -7.03
N SER A 43 3.65 7.50 -7.57
CA SER A 43 3.19 6.11 -7.69
C SER A 43 3.86 5.13 -6.72
N GLY A 44 4.98 5.51 -6.11
CA GLY A 44 5.69 4.63 -5.19
C GLY A 44 5.00 4.52 -3.84
N LYS A 45 5.10 3.33 -3.23
CA LYS A 45 4.53 3.05 -1.91
C LYS A 45 5.36 3.77 -0.84
N LEU A 46 4.72 4.56 0.00
CA LEU A 46 5.40 5.24 1.10
C LEU A 46 5.98 4.23 2.09
N SER A 47 5.32 3.07 2.22
CA SER A 47 5.75 1.94 3.05
C SER A 47 7.14 1.37 2.67
N GLU A 48 7.63 1.56 1.43
CA GLU A 48 8.97 1.10 1.01
C GLU A 48 10.11 1.98 1.54
N ALA A 49 9.82 3.25 1.83
CA ALA A 49 10.75 4.21 2.40
C ALA A 49 10.59 4.33 3.92
N TYR A 50 9.37 4.15 4.41
CA TYR A 50 8.99 4.29 5.80
C TYR A 50 8.18 3.04 6.20
N PRO A 51 8.78 2.03 6.82
CA PRO A 51 8.09 0.78 7.12
C PRO A 51 6.85 0.99 7.99
N LYS A 52 5.80 0.22 7.71
CA LYS A 52 4.61 0.16 8.56
C LYS A 52 5.00 -0.33 9.96
N ILE A 53 4.43 0.28 11.00
CA ILE A 53 4.57 -0.20 12.37
C ILE A 53 3.94 -1.61 12.46
N THR A 54 4.74 -2.58 12.87
CA THR A 54 4.27 -3.93 13.18
C THR A 54 4.20 -4.07 14.69
N VAL A 55 3.02 -4.36 15.23
CA VAL A 55 2.83 -4.57 16.66
C VAL A 55 3.31 -5.99 17.01
N PRO A 56 4.31 -6.15 17.91
CA PRO A 56 4.79 -7.48 18.28
C PRO A 56 3.72 -8.27 19.06
N SER A 57 3.46 -9.53 18.68
CA SER A 57 2.51 -10.41 19.37
C SER A 57 3.12 -11.23 20.52
N THR A 58 4.46 -11.32 20.58
CA THR A 58 5.16 -12.26 21.47
C THR A 58 4.74 -12.16 22.94
N SER A 59 4.53 -10.94 23.46
CA SER A 59 4.13 -10.73 24.86
C SER A 59 2.69 -11.15 25.13
N ILE A 60 1.75 -10.84 24.23
CA ILE A 60 0.36 -11.24 24.40
C ILE A 60 0.20 -12.76 24.24
N ASP A 61 1.00 -13.38 23.37
CA ASP A 61 1.01 -14.83 23.19
C ASP A 61 1.51 -15.54 24.46
N LYS A 62 2.58 -15.02 25.10
CA LYS A 62 3.04 -15.51 26.42
C LYS A 62 2.01 -15.34 27.52
N ILE A 63 1.30 -14.21 27.58
CA ILE A 63 0.22 -14.02 28.57
C ILE A 63 -0.89 -15.06 28.35
N ARG A 64 -1.28 -15.28 27.09
CA ARG A 64 -2.28 -16.30 26.73
C ARG A 64 -1.82 -17.70 27.12
N GLU A 65 -0.54 -18.01 26.97
CA GLU A 65 0.10 -19.27 27.39
C GLU A 65 0.10 -19.43 28.93
N ILE A 66 0.47 -18.39 29.69
CA ILE A 66 0.41 -18.43 31.17
C ILE A 66 -1.03 -18.70 31.64
N VAL A 67 -2.00 -17.99 31.07
CA VAL A 67 -3.43 -18.21 31.40
C VAL A 67 -3.88 -19.60 30.98
N ALA A 68 -3.40 -20.11 29.85
CA ALA A 68 -3.69 -21.46 29.39
C ALA A 68 -3.28 -22.52 30.42
N GLU A 69 -2.02 -22.45 30.87
CA GLU A 69 -1.40 -23.44 31.76
C GLU A 69 -1.94 -23.37 33.19
N THR A 70 -2.26 -22.18 33.67
CA THR A 70 -2.76 -21.95 35.03
C THR A 70 -4.23 -22.31 35.19
N THR A 71 -5.03 -22.19 34.13
CA THR A 71 -6.48 -22.41 34.23
C THR A 71 -6.89 -23.84 33.82
N ASN A 72 -5.95 -24.71 33.43
CA ASN A 72 -6.23 -26.03 32.86
C ASN A 72 -6.89 -27.00 33.89
N ALA A 73 -8.19 -26.97 34.21
CA ALA A 73 -8.84 -27.93 35.12
C ALA A 73 -8.86 -29.39 34.59
N LYS A 74 -8.96 -30.41 35.47
CA LYS A 74 -9.06 -31.85 35.10
C LYS A 74 -10.22 -32.19 34.13
N ASN A 75 -11.18 -31.28 33.96
CA ASN A 75 -12.29 -31.40 32.98
C ASN A 75 -11.86 -31.12 31.52
N ILE A 76 -10.58 -30.79 31.28
CA ILE A 76 -10.05 -30.34 29.98
C ILE A 76 -9.36 -31.47 29.20
N THR A 77 -9.21 -32.67 29.77
CA THR A 77 -8.77 -33.86 29.01
C THR A 77 -9.72 -34.19 27.86
N SER A 78 -10.99 -33.80 27.95
CA SER A 78 -12.01 -33.98 26.90
C SER A 78 -12.00 -32.92 25.80
N VAL A 79 -11.22 -31.84 25.91
CA VAL A 79 -11.09 -30.82 24.86
C VAL A 79 -9.86 -31.14 24.01
N PRO A 80 -10.01 -31.47 22.72
CA PRO A 80 -8.87 -31.79 21.87
C PRO A 80 -7.97 -30.56 21.66
N ALA A 81 -6.67 -30.77 21.41
CA ALA A 81 -5.73 -29.73 20.97
C ALA A 81 -5.56 -29.75 19.44
N ASP A 82 -5.73 -30.91 18.80
CA ASP A 82 -5.59 -31.13 17.35
C ASP A 82 -6.71 -30.53 16.53
N ALA A 83 -6.51 -30.36 15.22
CA ALA A 83 -7.55 -29.91 14.30
C ALA A 83 -8.78 -30.85 14.38
N ILE A 84 -9.98 -30.26 14.37
CA ILE A 84 -11.26 -30.98 14.36
C ILE A 84 -12.00 -30.51 13.12
N ALA A 85 -12.52 -31.45 12.33
CA ALA A 85 -13.20 -31.15 11.06
C ALA A 85 -14.49 -30.33 11.26
N ASP A 86 -15.20 -30.57 12.37
CA ASP A 86 -16.40 -29.83 12.75
C ASP A 86 -16.33 -29.44 14.23
N GLU A 87 -15.94 -28.19 14.50
CA GLU A 87 -15.87 -27.65 15.85
C GLU A 87 -17.26 -27.45 16.48
N ALA A 88 -18.28 -27.17 15.67
CA ALA A 88 -19.64 -26.95 16.17
C ALA A 88 -20.24 -28.26 16.69
N ALA A 89 -20.12 -29.34 15.90
CA ALA A 89 -20.55 -30.67 16.31
C ALA A 89 -19.78 -31.17 17.56
N ALA A 90 -18.46 -30.99 17.59
CA ALA A 90 -17.64 -31.38 18.73
C ALA A 90 -18.01 -30.62 20.02
N THR A 91 -18.30 -29.33 19.92
CA THR A 91 -18.77 -28.51 21.05
C THR A 91 -20.14 -29.00 21.54
N ASP A 92 -21.05 -29.31 20.63
CA ASP A 92 -22.39 -29.80 20.95
C ASP A 92 -22.36 -31.17 21.64
N THR A 93 -21.56 -32.10 21.13
CA THR A 93 -21.34 -33.42 21.75
C THR A 93 -20.74 -33.27 23.15
N ALA A 94 -19.76 -32.39 23.34
CA ALA A 94 -19.16 -32.15 24.66
C ALA A 94 -20.15 -31.53 25.67
N ALA A 95 -21.12 -30.74 25.19
CA ALA A 95 -22.12 -30.08 26.02
C ALA A 95 -23.41 -30.90 26.22
N ASN A 96 -23.63 -31.99 25.48
CA ASN A 96 -24.89 -32.74 25.46
C ASN A 96 -25.27 -33.37 26.81
N ASN A 97 -24.31 -33.64 27.70
CA ASN A 97 -24.57 -34.22 29.02
C ASN A 97 -24.95 -33.18 30.10
N LYS A 98 -24.97 -31.88 29.77
CA LYS A 98 -25.24 -30.78 30.71
C LYS A 98 -26.62 -30.16 30.42
N LYS A 99 -27.69 -30.79 30.93
CA LYS A 99 -29.09 -30.42 30.63
C LYS A 99 -29.50 -28.99 31.02
N THR A 100 -28.91 -28.42 32.07
CA THR A 100 -29.29 -27.08 32.58
C THR A 100 -28.33 -25.95 32.19
N ASN A 101 -27.09 -26.25 31.78
CA ASN A 101 -26.05 -25.23 31.51
C ASN A 101 -25.39 -25.43 30.14
N LYS A 102 -26.13 -25.90 29.13
CA LYS A 102 -25.57 -26.21 27.80
C LYS A 102 -24.87 -25.00 27.17
N GLY A 103 -25.48 -23.81 27.23
CA GLY A 103 -24.89 -22.58 26.70
C GLY A 103 -23.57 -22.20 27.36
N GLU A 104 -23.50 -22.24 28.70
CA GLU A 104 -22.25 -22.02 29.44
C GLU A 104 -21.21 -23.08 29.11
N CYS A 105 -21.61 -24.36 29.00
CA CYS A 105 -20.71 -25.44 28.65
C CYS A 105 -20.08 -25.23 27.26
N LYS A 106 -20.87 -24.82 26.26
CA LYS A 106 -20.36 -24.49 24.92
C LYS A 106 -19.38 -23.31 24.98
N ALA A 107 -19.72 -22.25 25.70
CA ALA A 107 -18.87 -21.09 25.87
C ALA A 107 -17.54 -21.42 26.58
N TYR A 108 -17.59 -22.22 27.65
CA TYR A 108 -16.40 -22.71 28.34
C TYR A 108 -15.57 -23.61 27.43
N TRP A 109 -16.19 -24.57 26.74
CA TRP A 109 -15.49 -25.47 25.82
C TRP A 109 -14.74 -24.70 24.72
N GLY A 110 -15.39 -23.71 24.09
CA GLY A 110 -14.76 -22.85 23.07
C GLY A 110 -13.58 -22.04 23.62
N LYS A 111 -13.70 -21.51 24.84
CA LYS A 111 -12.59 -20.83 25.54
C LYS A 111 -11.41 -21.78 25.76
N TRP A 112 -11.67 -23.00 26.23
CA TRP A 112 -10.64 -24.02 26.46
C TRP A 112 -9.99 -24.54 25.18
N ARG A 113 -10.77 -24.66 24.11
CA ARG A 113 -10.31 -25.07 22.79
C ARG A 113 -9.30 -24.09 22.21
N THR A 114 -9.61 -22.79 22.32
CA THR A 114 -8.70 -21.71 21.92
C THR A 114 -7.39 -21.77 22.70
N VAL A 115 -7.49 -21.97 24.01
CA VAL A 115 -6.37 -22.11 24.93
C VAL A 115 -5.46 -23.29 24.57
N LYS A 116 -6.02 -24.48 24.31
CA LYS A 116 -5.23 -25.67 23.92
C LYS A 116 -4.58 -25.57 22.55
N LYS A 117 -5.24 -24.94 21.56
CA LYS A 117 -4.63 -24.69 20.25
C LYS A 117 -3.39 -23.81 20.38
N ALA A 118 -3.49 -22.74 21.18
CA ALA A 118 -2.38 -21.84 21.45
C ALA A 118 -1.23 -22.57 22.17
N ALA A 119 -1.54 -23.35 23.22
CA ALA A 119 -0.53 -24.13 23.95
C ALA A 119 0.18 -25.19 23.09
N LYS A 120 -0.53 -25.84 22.15
CA LYS A 120 0.08 -26.81 21.22
C LYS A 120 1.00 -26.13 20.19
N GLN A 121 0.66 -24.91 19.79
CA GLN A 121 1.46 -24.14 18.83
C GLN A 121 2.72 -23.53 19.46
N ALA A 122 2.74 -23.35 20.78
CA ALA A 122 3.94 -23.00 21.53
C ALA A 122 4.87 -24.23 21.61
N GLN A 123 5.79 -24.35 20.65
CA GLN A 123 6.98 -25.18 20.87
C GLN A 123 7.73 -24.60 22.07
N ASP A 124 8.00 -25.45 23.06
CA ASP A 124 8.57 -25.11 24.36
C ASP A 124 7.67 -24.25 25.24
N LEU A 125 6.63 -24.87 25.83
CA LEU A 125 5.91 -24.28 26.96
C LEU A 125 6.91 -23.91 28.05
N LYS A 126 7.21 -22.62 28.18
CA LYS A 126 8.25 -22.14 29.13
C LYS A 126 7.75 -22.14 30.56
N PHE A 127 6.44 -22.16 30.73
CA PHE A 127 5.77 -22.06 32.02
C PHE A 127 5.30 -23.44 32.46
N LYS A 128 5.64 -23.82 33.71
CA LYS A 128 5.17 -25.08 34.30
C LYS A 128 3.66 -24.99 34.55
N SER A 129 2.93 -26.03 34.14
CA SER A 129 1.53 -26.19 34.51
C SER A 129 1.39 -26.27 36.04
N LEU A 130 0.32 -25.68 36.56
CA LEU A 130 -0.02 -25.84 37.98
C LEU A 130 -0.37 -27.31 38.27
N SER A 131 -0.08 -27.82 39.48
CA SER A 131 -0.54 -29.14 39.90
C SER A 131 -2.08 -29.19 40.02
N GLU A 132 -2.66 -30.39 40.06
CA GLU A 132 -4.11 -30.55 40.22
C GLU A 132 -4.61 -29.96 41.56
N SER A 133 -3.84 -30.12 42.64
CA SER A 133 -4.17 -29.57 43.96
C SER A 133 -4.10 -28.04 43.97
N GLN A 134 -3.10 -27.45 43.30
CA GLN A 134 -2.98 -25.99 43.13
C GLN A 134 -4.15 -25.40 42.35
N ARG A 135 -4.61 -26.10 41.29
CA ARG A 135 -5.75 -25.67 40.46
C ARG A 135 -7.10 -25.75 41.17
N ARG A 136 -7.31 -26.75 42.03
CA ARG A 136 -8.57 -26.93 42.78
C ARG A 136 -8.64 -26.09 44.06
N ASN A 137 -7.56 -25.41 44.42
CA ASN A 137 -7.51 -24.60 45.63
C ASN A 137 -8.49 -23.42 45.49
N LYS A 138 -9.64 -23.50 46.19
CA LYS A 138 -10.63 -22.42 46.18
C LYS A 138 -10.08 -21.09 46.70
N ALA A 139 -9.07 -21.11 47.57
CA ALA A 139 -8.38 -19.90 48.02
C ALA A 139 -7.55 -19.23 46.90
N ALA A 140 -7.20 -19.97 45.85
CA ALA A 140 -6.50 -19.46 44.66
C ALA A 140 -7.47 -19.00 43.54
N SER A 141 -8.79 -18.96 43.81
CA SER A 141 -9.78 -18.47 42.84
C SER A 141 -9.50 -17.02 42.41
N GLY A 142 -9.09 -16.16 43.36
CA GLY A 142 -8.66 -14.78 43.08
C GLY A 142 -7.46 -14.70 42.13
N PHE A 143 -6.47 -15.58 42.29
CA PHE A 143 -5.31 -15.65 41.39
C PHE A 143 -5.71 -15.97 39.94
N SER A 144 -6.62 -16.92 39.75
CA SER A 144 -7.13 -17.27 38.43
C SER A 144 -7.95 -16.13 37.80
N ALA A 145 -8.76 -15.44 38.60
CA ALA A 145 -9.50 -14.27 38.16
C ALA A 145 -8.57 -13.15 37.70
N THR A 146 -7.57 -12.80 38.53
CA THR A 146 -6.56 -11.77 38.19
C THR A 146 -5.79 -12.12 36.91
N LEU A 147 -5.44 -13.38 36.66
CA LEU A 147 -4.81 -13.79 35.41
C LEU A 147 -5.71 -13.60 34.19
N GLN A 148 -7.01 -13.87 34.31
CA GLN A 148 -7.97 -13.61 33.23
C GLN A 148 -8.13 -12.11 32.99
N ASP A 149 -8.12 -11.29 34.04
CA ASP A 149 -8.17 -9.83 33.94
C ASP A 149 -6.94 -9.28 33.21
N ILE A 150 -5.73 -9.73 33.59
CA ILE A 150 -4.48 -9.36 32.90
C ILE A 150 -4.54 -9.76 31.42
N LYS A 151 -5.03 -10.95 31.10
CA LYS A 151 -5.20 -11.39 29.70
C LYS A 151 -6.19 -10.51 28.94
N ALA A 152 -7.30 -10.15 29.57
CA ALA A 152 -8.32 -9.29 28.97
C ALA A 152 -7.76 -7.90 28.68
N GLU A 153 -7.10 -7.29 29.65
CA GLU A 153 -6.45 -5.98 29.51
C GLU A 153 -5.37 -6.00 28.42
N ALA A 154 -4.44 -6.96 28.48
CA ALA A 154 -3.38 -7.08 27.48
C ALA A 154 -3.93 -7.32 26.06
N THR A 155 -5.03 -8.07 25.94
CA THR A 155 -5.72 -8.26 24.65
C THR A 155 -6.33 -6.95 24.16
N ALA A 156 -6.99 -6.19 25.04
CA ALA A 156 -7.57 -4.90 24.69
C ALA A 156 -6.49 -3.90 24.22
N THR A 157 -5.38 -3.79 24.97
CA THR A 157 -4.25 -2.94 24.60
C THR A 157 -3.61 -3.38 23.28
N TYR A 158 -3.38 -4.68 23.07
CA TYR A 158 -2.84 -5.20 21.82
C TYR A 158 -3.74 -4.88 20.62
N ASN A 159 -5.06 -5.02 20.77
CA ASN A 159 -6.03 -4.69 19.73
C ASN A 159 -6.04 -3.18 19.42
N GLN A 160 -5.98 -2.34 20.45
CA GLN A 160 -5.90 -0.89 20.29
C GLN A 160 -4.61 -0.48 19.55
N LEU A 161 -3.47 -1.06 19.92
CA LEU A 161 -2.20 -0.80 19.24
C LEU A 161 -2.24 -1.24 17.77
N ASN A 162 -2.80 -2.40 17.47
CA ASN A 162 -2.98 -2.85 16.08
C ASN A 162 -3.88 -1.90 15.30
N GLN A 163 -4.99 -1.47 15.89
CA GLN A 163 -5.89 -0.52 15.26
C GLN A 163 -5.20 0.82 14.96
N GLN A 164 -4.37 1.31 15.89
CA GLN A 164 -3.56 2.51 15.69
C GLN A 164 -2.52 2.31 14.58
N ALA A 165 -1.83 1.17 14.56
CA ALA A 165 -0.88 0.82 13.51
C ALA A 165 -1.53 0.71 12.12
N ASP A 166 -2.76 0.20 12.05
CA ASP A 166 -3.51 -0.02 10.80
C ASP A 166 -4.22 1.23 10.26
N ASN A 167 -4.51 2.20 11.13
CA ASN A 167 -5.26 3.40 10.78
C ASN A 167 -4.40 4.66 10.85
N ALA A 168 -3.89 5.00 12.04
CA ALA A 168 -3.20 6.27 12.26
C ALA A 168 -1.76 6.25 11.75
N ALA A 169 -1.06 5.13 11.90
CA ALA A 169 0.33 4.98 11.44
C ALA A 169 0.44 4.27 10.06
N ASN A 170 -0.69 4.03 9.40
CA ASN A 170 -0.69 3.45 8.06
C ASN A 170 -0.43 4.55 7.02
N LEU A 171 0.79 4.56 6.50
CA LEU A 171 1.24 5.58 5.57
C LEU A 171 0.48 5.60 4.25
N GLU A 172 -0.08 4.47 3.82
CA GLU A 172 -0.89 4.39 2.60
C GLU A 172 -2.29 5.02 2.81
N LYS A 173 -2.73 5.18 4.07
CA LYS A 173 -3.94 5.93 4.44
C LYS A 173 -3.63 7.38 4.85
N SER A 174 -2.36 7.79 4.81
CA SER A 174 -1.96 9.12 5.29
C SER A 174 -2.41 10.23 4.33
N PRO A 175 -2.53 11.48 4.80
CA PRO A 175 -2.75 12.64 3.93
C PRO A 175 -1.70 12.80 2.83
N ALA A 176 -0.47 12.30 3.05
CA ALA A 176 0.59 12.34 2.05
C ALA A 176 0.27 11.41 0.86
N ALA A 177 -0.21 10.19 1.12
CA ALA A 177 -0.65 9.26 0.07
C ALA A 177 -1.80 9.88 -0.75
N THR A 178 -2.80 10.48 -0.09
CA THR A 178 -3.89 11.19 -0.76
C THR A 178 -3.38 12.33 -1.63
N LYS A 179 -2.44 13.14 -1.15
CA LYS A 179 -1.85 14.25 -1.93
C LYS A 179 -1.07 13.76 -3.13
N LEU A 180 -0.29 12.69 -3.00
CA LEU A 180 0.46 12.10 -4.12
C LEU A 180 -0.49 11.53 -5.17
N ASN A 181 -1.54 10.84 -4.73
CA ASN A 181 -2.56 10.29 -5.60
C ASN A 181 -3.37 11.39 -6.32
N ASN A 182 -3.74 12.47 -5.62
CA ASN A 182 -4.37 13.65 -6.22
C ASN A 182 -3.45 14.36 -7.22
N ALA A 183 -2.15 14.46 -6.92
CA ALA A 183 -1.19 15.02 -7.87
C ALA A 183 -1.06 14.14 -9.12
N LYS A 184 -1.20 12.81 -8.98
CA LYS A 184 -1.15 11.86 -10.09
C LYS A 184 -2.39 11.93 -10.98
N TYR A 185 -3.58 11.72 -10.41
CA TYR A 185 -4.82 11.52 -11.17
C TYR A 185 -5.79 12.70 -11.11
N GLY A 186 -5.48 13.75 -10.34
CA GLY A 186 -6.36 14.88 -10.10
C GLY A 186 -7.12 14.79 -8.77
N ALA A 187 -7.68 15.91 -8.33
CA ALA A 187 -8.32 16.01 -7.03
C ALA A 187 -9.48 15.00 -6.86
N GLY A 188 -9.39 14.18 -5.81
CA GLY A 188 -10.43 13.21 -5.47
C GLY A 188 -10.44 11.96 -6.36
N LYS A 189 -9.43 11.78 -7.22
CA LYS A 189 -9.32 10.66 -8.16
C LYS A 189 -8.24 9.68 -7.72
N THR A 190 -8.50 8.38 -7.88
CA THR A 190 -7.57 7.29 -7.51
C THR A 190 -7.08 6.49 -8.70
N LYS A 191 -7.63 6.76 -9.88
CA LYS A 191 -7.33 6.04 -11.12
C LYS A 191 -7.68 6.89 -12.33
N VAL A 192 -7.29 6.37 -13.48
CA VAL A 192 -7.72 6.90 -14.76
C VAL A 192 -9.20 6.61 -14.99
N GLU A 193 -10.01 7.66 -15.09
CA GLU A 193 -11.45 7.59 -15.39
C GLU A 193 -11.77 8.05 -16.81
N GLY A 194 -12.96 7.70 -17.34
CA GLY A 194 -13.43 8.07 -18.69
C GLY A 194 -14.55 9.11 -18.69
N GLY A 195 -14.69 9.82 -19.82
CA GLY A 195 -15.74 10.82 -20.08
C GLY A 195 -15.28 12.29 -20.04
N PRO A 196 -16.13 13.23 -20.54
CA PRO A 196 -15.97 14.66 -20.31
C PRO A 196 -15.94 14.90 -18.81
N ASN A 197 -14.91 15.56 -18.27
CA ASN A 197 -14.70 15.87 -16.83
C ASN A 197 -14.04 14.77 -15.96
N ALA A 198 -13.61 13.66 -16.54
CA ALA A 198 -13.02 12.55 -15.79
C ALA A 198 -11.48 12.64 -15.70
N GLY A 199 -10.95 13.32 -14.68
CA GLY A 199 -9.57 13.17 -14.14
C GLY A 199 -8.35 13.53 -15.03
N HIS A 200 -8.51 13.57 -16.35
CA HIS A 200 -7.44 13.78 -17.35
C HIS A 200 -7.62 15.08 -18.10
N GLY A 201 -8.09 16.13 -17.41
CA GLY A 201 -8.31 17.46 -17.97
C GLY A 201 -9.77 17.81 -18.26
N LYS A 202 -10.00 19.10 -18.49
CA LYS A 202 -11.28 19.66 -18.94
C LYS A 202 -11.12 20.11 -20.39
N GLY A 203 -12.10 19.83 -21.26
CA GLY A 203 -12.10 20.25 -22.67
C GLY A 203 -12.55 19.13 -23.61
N SER A 204 -13.20 19.50 -24.71
CA SER A 204 -13.76 18.58 -25.70
C SER A 204 -12.71 17.97 -26.63
N ASP A 205 -11.58 18.67 -26.81
CA ASP A 205 -10.48 18.28 -27.68
C ASP A 205 -9.14 18.56 -27.00
N ARG A 206 -8.06 18.05 -27.61
CA ARG A 206 -6.70 18.19 -27.12
C ARG A 206 -6.25 19.65 -27.02
N SER A 207 -6.60 20.51 -27.99
CA SER A 207 -6.16 21.90 -28.02
C SER A 207 -6.75 22.70 -26.84
N ASN A 208 -8.04 22.48 -26.57
CA ASN A 208 -8.75 23.08 -25.46
C ASN A 208 -8.41 22.42 -24.11
N GLY A 209 -8.09 21.13 -24.14
CA GLY A 209 -7.68 20.35 -22.98
C GLY A 209 -6.26 20.63 -22.50
N CYS A 210 -5.32 20.84 -23.42
CA CYS A 210 -3.89 21.01 -23.16
C CYS A 210 -3.42 22.47 -23.12
N LYS A 211 -4.34 23.40 -22.85
CA LYS A 211 -4.02 24.80 -22.61
C LYS A 211 -4.37 25.21 -21.17
N ASN A 212 -3.75 26.29 -20.70
CA ASN A 212 -4.11 26.91 -19.42
C ASN A 212 -5.60 27.33 -19.48
N PRO A 213 -6.41 27.05 -18.44
CA PRO A 213 -6.06 26.57 -17.09
C PRO A 213 -6.19 25.05 -16.85
N ASN A 214 -6.30 24.26 -17.91
CA ASN A 214 -6.61 22.84 -17.79
C ASN A 214 -5.34 21.98 -17.56
N THR A 215 -4.19 22.45 -18.04
CA THR A 215 -2.86 21.84 -17.78
C THR A 215 -2.39 22.02 -16.33
N GLY A 216 -1.54 21.11 -15.85
CA GLY A 216 -1.00 21.14 -14.49
C GLY A 216 -2.00 20.72 -13.41
N THR A 217 -3.17 20.22 -13.78
CA THR A 217 -4.22 19.75 -12.85
C THR A 217 -3.94 18.33 -12.34
N SER A 218 -3.25 17.51 -13.13
CA SER A 218 -2.75 16.19 -12.74
C SER A 218 -1.56 15.78 -13.61
N LEU A 219 -0.66 14.96 -13.08
CA LEU A 219 0.48 14.44 -13.85
C LEU A 219 0.01 13.58 -15.03
N VAL A 220 -1.01 12.74 -14.84
CA VAL A 220 -1.55 11.91 -15.93
C VAL A 220 -2.06 12.78 -17.08
N HIS A 221 -2.77 13.87 -16.78
CA HIS A 221 -3.21 14.80 -17.81
C HIS A 221 -2.02 15.46 -18.54
N ASP A 222 -1.01 15.90 -17.82
CA ASP A 222 0.19 16.50 -18.43
C ASP A 222 0.93 15.51 -19.34
N PHE A 223 1.02 14.23 -18.93
CA PHE A 223 1.56 13.16 -19.76
C PHE A 223 0.73 12.96 -21.03
N PHE A 224 -0.60 13.01 -20.95
CA PHE A 224 -1.47 12.88 -22.12
C PHE A 224 -1.24 14.04 -23.10
N CYS A 225 -1.15 15.26 -22.58
CA CYS A 225 -0.87 16.47 -23.35
C CYS A 225 0.50 16.50 -24.03
N LEU A 226 1.47 15.77 -23.48
CA LEU A 226 2.80 15.71 -24.07
C LEU A 226 2.98 14.50 -25.00
N CYS A 227 2.37 13.36 -24.68
CA CYS A 227 2.80 12.09 -25.26
C CYS A 227 1.77 11.36 -26.10
N VAL A 228 0.47 11.52 -25.81
CA VAL A 228 -0.59 10.84 -26.55
C VAL A 228 -0.77 11.56 -27.89
N THR A 229 -0.88 10.81 -28.98
CA THR A 229 -1.13 11.34 -30.32
C THR A 229 -2.62 11.43 -30.61
N ASP A 230 -2.98 12.12 -31.68
CA ASP A 230 -4.34 12.19 -32.22
C ASP A 230 -4.36 11.77 -33.69
N THR A 231 -5.51 11.87 -34.36
CA THR A 231 -5.66 11.42 -35.76
C THR A 231 -4.74 12.18 -36.72
N THR A 232 -4.32 13.40 -36.36
CA THR A 232 -3.42 14.23 -37.15
C THR A 232 -1.94 13.90 -36.91
N SER A 233 -1.63 13.23 -35.80
CA SER A 233 -0.27 12.93 -35.35
C SER A 233 -0.03 11.44 -35.07
N LYS A 234 -0.94 10.53 -35.47
CA LYS A 234 -0.94 9.09 -35.14
C LYS A 234 0.33 8.30 -35.46
N THR A 235 1.17 8.80 -36.37
CA THR A 235 2.45 8.15 -36.73
C THR A 235 3.64 8.66 -35.91
N LYS A 236 3.41 9.68 -35.07
CA LYS A 236 4.44 10.34 -34.28
C LYS A 236 4.62 9.66 -32.94
N LYS A 237 5.80 9.82 -32.36
CA LYS A 237 6.13 9.35 -31.01
C LYS A 237 6.66 10.52 -30.19
N PRO A 238 5.82 11.49 -29.78
CA PRO A 238 6.30 12.74 -29.18
C PRO A 238 7.21 12.53 -27.97
N CYS A 239 6.92 11.52 -27.14
CA CYS A 239 7.74 11.17 -25.97
C CYS A 239 8.75 10.04 -26.22
N GLY A 240 9.02 9.72 -27.49
CA GLY A 240 9.97 8.68 -27.92
C GLY A 240 9.40 7.26 -27.92
N SER A 241 8.11 7.07 -27.63
CA SER A 241 7.41 5.79 -27.71
C SER A 241 6.00 6.00 -28.26
N ALA A 242 5.47 4.99 -28.96
CA ALA A 242 4.10 5.02 -29.45
C ALA A 242 3.10 4.80 -28.30
N VAL A 243 2.00 5.55 -28.31
CA VAL A 243 0.91 5.44 -27.33
C VAL A 243 -0.41 5.36 -28.11
N THR A 244 -0.71 4.17 -28.64
CA THR A 244 -1.68 3.97 -29.74
C THR A 244 -3.13 3.82 -29.29
N SER A 245 -3.42 3.86 -28.00
CA SER A 245 -4.75 3.55 -27.50
C SER A 245 -5.70 4.73 -27.53
N CYS A 246 -5.24 5.97 -27.74
CA CYS A 246 -6.06 7.17 -27.62
C CYS A 246 -5.85 8.17 -28.76
N ASP A 247 -5.76 7.66 -29.99
CA ASP A 247 -5.40 8.44 -31.19
C ASP A 247 -6.56 9.26 -31.79
N SER A 248 -7.61 9.56 -31.02
CA SER A 248 -8.73 10.39 -31.48
C SER A 248 -8.40 11.88 -31.39
N ALA A 249 -8.83 12.68 -32.37
CA ALA A 249 -8.81 14.15 -32.28
C ALA A 249 -9.68 14.69 -31.14
N ILE A 250 -10.72 13.95 -30.77
CA ILE A 250 -11.66 14.26 -29.70
C ILE A 250 -11.31 13.38 -28.50
N TRP A 251 -10.86 14.00 -27.41
CA TRP A 251 -10.48 13.31 -26.16
C TRP A 251 -11.65 12.57 -25.49
N GLU A 252 -12.86 13.06 -25.72
CA GLU A 252 -14.09 12.46 -25.21
C GLU A 252 -14.43 11.16 -25.95
N SER A 253 -13.99 11.01 -27.20
CA SER A 253 -14.20 9.77 -27.99
C SER A 253 -13.28 8.64 -27.58
N CYS A 254 -12.22 8.94 -26.81
CA CYS A 254 -11.33 7.94 -26.27
C CYS A 254 -12.00 7.27 -25.06
N SER A 255 -12.20 5.95 -25.13
CA SER A 255 -12.87 5.20 -24.06
C SER A 255 -12.07 5.24 -22.76
N GLN A 256 -12.67 4.87 -21.64
CA GLN A 256 -11.93 4.75 -20.39
C GLN A 256 -10.77 3.75 -20.51
N ASP A 257 -11.02 2.62 -21.16
CA ASP A 257 -10.06 1.53 -21.29
C ASP A 257 -8.88 1.94 -22.17
N ASP A 258 -9.16 2.69 -23.23
CA ASP A 258 -8.17 3.32 -24.10
C ASP A 258 -7.25 4.27 -23.33
N LYS A 259 -7.83 5.13 -22.48
CA LYS A 259 -7.06 6.02 -21.60
C LYS A 259 -6.25 5.20 -20.59
N GLN A 260 -6.80 4.14 -20.03
CA GLN A 260 -6.07 3.28 -19.09
C GLN A 260 -4.89 2.58 -19.78
N ALA A 261 -5.07 2.09 -21.01
CA ALA A 261 -4.02 1.48 -21.80
C ALA A 261 -2.92 2.48 -22.19
N ALA A 262 -3.30 3.69 -22.61
CA ALA A 262 -2.37 4.78 -22.88
C ALA A 262 -1.54 5.15 -21.64
N TRP A 263 -2.22 5.32 -20.49
CA TRP A 263 -1.54 5.59 -19.21
C TRP A 263 -0.61 4.44 -18.79
N SER A 264 -1.05 3.19 -18.90
CA SER A 264 -0.23 2.02 -18.57
C SER A 264 1.07 1.98 -19.37
N THR A 265 0.99 2.29 -20.67
CA THR A 265 2.16 2.39 -21.55
C THR A 265 3.14 3.45 -21.05
N LEU A 266 2.64 4.65 -20.75
CA LEU A 266 3.46 5.77 -20.26
C LEU A 266 4.07 5.47 -18.89
N GLU A 267 3.29 4.90 -17.98
CA GLU A 267 3.74 4.51 -16.65
C GLU A 267 4.82 3.42 -16.71
N SER A 268 4.70 2.47 -17.65
CA SER A 268 5.73 1.47 -17.90
C SER A 268 7.04 2.13 -18.37
N LYS A 269 6.96 3.09 -19.29
CA LYS A 269 8.15 3.84 -19.73
C LYS A 269 8.77 4.67 -18.62
N CYS A 270 7.97 5.26 -17.73
CA CYS A 270 8.51 5.92 -16.55
C CYS A 270 9.22 4.95 -15.58
N LYS A 271 8.80 3.68 -15.50
CA LYS A 271 9.49 2.66 -14.68
C LYS A 271 10.88 2.32 -15.25
N GLU A 272 11.02 2.32 -16.57
CA GLU A 272 12.31 2.14 -17.25
C GLU A 272 13.26 3.31 -16.94
N ILE A 273 12.74 4.54 -16.89
CA ILE A 273 13.53 5.76 -16.65
C ILE A 273 13.91 5.92 -15.17
N TYR A 274 13.02 5.56 -14.24
CA TYR A 274 13.23 5.83 -12.82
C TYR A 274 12.69 4.73 -11.89
N GLN A 275 13.60 4.16 -11.10
CA GLN A 275 13.33 3.04 -10.17
C GLN A 275 13.53 3.41 -8.70
N GLY A 276 13.64 4.71 -8.40
CA GLY A 276 13.84 5.18 -7.04
C GLY A 276 12.63 5.03 -6.12
N LYS A 277 12.87 4.74 -4.83
CA LYS A 277 11.85 4.81 -3.78
C LYS A 277 11.22 6.20 -3.70
N THR A 278 9.96 6.27 -3.29
CA THR A 278 9.30 7.56 -3.02
C THR A 278 9.77 8.15 -1.69
N THR A 279 10.44 9.30 -1.73
CA THR A 279 10.88 10.01 -0.52
C THR A 279 10.66 11.52 -0.64
N ALA A 280 10.55 12.21 0.49
CA ALA A 280 10.42 13.67 0.50
C ALA A 280 11.58 14.37 -0.24
N GLN A 281 12.81 13.88 -0.08
CA GLN A 281 13.99 14.41 -0.77
C GLN A 281 13.88 14.25 -2.29
N ARG A 282 13.46 13.07 -2.77
CA ARG A 282 13.34 12.78 -4.20
C ARG A 282 12.19 13.55 -4.84
N ILE A 283 11.06 13.73 -4.15
CA ILE A 283 9.97 14.61 -4.58
C ILE A 283 10.49 16.06 -4.74
N ARG A 284 11.19 16.60 -3.74
CA ARG A 284 11.75 17.96 -3.83
C ARG A 284 12.76 18.10 -4.97
N ALA A 285 13.63 17.11 -5.16
CA ALA A 285 14.59 17.09 -6.26
C ALA A 285 13.89 17.06 -7.63
N GLY A 286 12.87 16.22 -7.79
CA GLY A 286 12.06 16.16 -9.01
C GLY A 286 11.35 17.48 -9.31
N LEU A 287 10.77 18.13 -8.29
CA LEU A 287 10.14 19.44 -8.44
C LEU A 287 11.14 20.53 -8.82
N ALA A 288 12.34 20.50 -8.24
CA ALA A 288 13.42 21.43 -8.57
C ALA A 288 13.90 21.24 -10.02
N ALA A 289 14.08 19.98 -10.45
CA ALA A 289 14.45 19.64 -11.83
C ALA A 289 13.38 20.13 -12.82
N PHE A 290 12.11 19.86 -12.53
CA PHE A 290 10.98 20.35 -13.33
C PHE A 290 11.00 21.88 -13.45
N ARG A 291 11.08 22.60 -12.33
CA ARG A 291 11.11 24.08 -12.33
C ARG A 291 12.34 24.64 -13.06
N GLY A 292 13.51 24.03 -12.87
CA GLY A 292 14.75 24.45 -13.54
C GLY A 292 14.66 24.31 -15.05
N TYR A 293 14.11 23.18 -15.52
CA TYR A 293 13.91 22.90 -16.94
C TYR A 293 13.00 23.95 -17.62
N TYR A 294 11.84 24.25 -17.01
CA TYR A 294 10.92 25.24 -17.58
C TYR A 294 11.41 26.69 -17.48
N LYS A 295 12.22 27.04 -16.47
CA LYS A 295 12.87 28.35 -16.41
C LYS A 295 13.86 28.56 -17.56
N GLY A 296 14.59 27.52 -17.96
CA GLY A 296 15.51 27.59 -19.10
C GLY A 296 14.84 27.65 -20.48
N LYS A 297 13.56 27.25 -20.58
CA LYS A 297 12.76 27.31 -21.82
C LYS A 297 11.92 28.59 -21.97
N ARG A 298 11.87 29.46 -20.96
CA ARG A 298 11.12 30.73 -21.05
C ARG A 298 11.91 31.70 -21.95
N PRO A 299 11.32 32.32 -22.99
CA PRO A 299 11.99 33.42 -23.67
C PRO A 299 12.29 34.52 -22.63
N PRO A 300 13.44 35.21 -22.72
CA PRO A 300 13.69 36.37 -21.88
C PRO A 300 12.55 37.37 -22.10
N THR A 301 11.90 37.76 -21.01
CA THR A 301 10.93 38.85 -20.98
C THR A 301 11.61 40.16 -21.27
#